data_AF-A0A846MJD2-F1
#
_entry.id   AF-A0A846MJD2-F1
#
_cell.length_a   1.000
_cell.length_b   1.000
_cell.length_c   1.000
_cell.angle_alpha   90.00
_cell.angle_beta   90.00
_cell.angle_gamma   90.00
#
_symmetry.space_group_name_H-M   'P 1'
#
loop_
_entity.id
_entity.type
_entity.pdbx_description
1 polymer ?
#
loop_
_entity_poly.entity_id
_entity_poly.type
_entity_poly.pdbx_seq_one_letter_code
_entity_poly.pdbx_strand_id
1 'polypeptide(L)'
;MEQYFVYNQRLGIPLPKLEKDWEDYSEKEQNAILLRWETIRGTIPDRIAKLEKIINEKQDELGNENDFERSCQLNAEIAELASIINDLWIWYRMNQTVSGRMHQ
;
A
#
# COMPACT_ATOMS: atom_id res chain seq x y z
N MET A 1 20.19 0.76 4.89
CA MET A 1 19.17 0.58 3.84
C MET A 1 17.75 0.65 4.39
N GLU A 2 17.45 0.06 5.55
CA GLU A 2 16.11 0.18 6.18
C GLU A 2 15.75 1.62 6.61
N GLN A 3 16.73 2.48 6.86
CA GLN A 3 16.49 3.87 7.27
C GLN A 3 15.68 4.72 6.29
N TYR A 4 15.64 4.35 5.00
CA TYR A 4 14.93 5.10 3.96
C TYR A 4 13.47 4.64 3.77
N PHE A 5 13.02 3.64 4.54
CA PHE A 5 11.69 3.07 4.41
C PHE A 5 11.06 2.85 5.78
N VAL A 6 9.78 3.16 5.90
CA VAL A 6 9.00 2.90 7.11
C VAL A 6 7.82 2.00 6.78
N TYR A 7 7.61 0.97 7.60
CA TYR A 7 6.48 0.07 7.42
C TYR A 7 5.16 0.81 7.64
N ASN A 8 4.34 0.86 6.60
CA ASN A 8 2.98 1.39 6.70
C ASN A 8 2.05 0.25 7.11
N GLN A 9 1.57 0.29 8.35
CA GLN A 9 0.70 -0.76 8.92
C GLN A 9 -0.60 -0.94 8.12
N ARG A 10 -1.17 0.15 7.62
CA ARG A 10 -2.42 0.12 6.86
C ARG A 10 -2.25 -0.60 5.52
N LEU A 11 -1.21 -0.25 4.76
CA LEU A 11 -0.95 -0.88 3.45
C LEU A 11 -0.32 -2.26 3.60
N GLY A 12 0.41 -2.50 4.68
CA GLY A 12 1.14 -3.73 4.94
C GLY A 12 2.46 -3.84 4.18
N ILE A 13 3.03 -2.71 3.75
CA ILE A 13 4.31 -2.63 3.01
C ILE A 13 5.20 -1.50 3.55
N PRO A 14 6.53 -1.58 3.42
CA PRO A 14 7.41 -0.45 3.63
C PRO A 14 7.20 0.63 2.56
N LEU A 15 7.08 1.90 2.96
CA LEU A 15 7.02 3.04 2.05
C LEU A 15 8.29 3.89 2.16
N PRO A 16 8.74 4.56 1.07
CA PRO A 16 9.85 5.48 1.14
C PRO A 16 9.57 6.59 2.16
N LYS A 17 10.54 6.85 3.04
CA LYS A 17 10.56 7.99 3.95
C LYS A 17 11.98 8.54 3.95
N LEU A 18 12.16 9.61 3.19
CA LEU A 18 13.45 10.23 2.97
C LEU A 18 13.55 11.49 3.84
N GLU A 19 14.73 11.67 4.45
CA GLU A 19 14.98 12.75 5.41
C GLU A 19 15.55 14.01 4.73
N LYS A 20 15.88 13.90 3.44
CA LYS A 20 16.50 14.94 2.62
C LYS A 20 15.89 14.90 1.21
N ASP A 21 16.15 15.95 0.46
CA ASP A 21 15.78 16.01 -0.96
C ASP A 21 16.50 14.91 -1.75
N TRP A 22 15.90 14.49 -2.86
CA TRP A 22 16.41 13.35 -3.64
C TRP A 22 17.83 13.60 -4.14
N GLU A 23 18.08 14.84 -4.59
CA GLU A 23 19.33 15.33 -5.14
C GLU A 23 20.46 15.42 -4.10
N ASP A 24 20.12 15.43 -2.80
CA ASP A 24 21.09 15.45 -1.71
C ASP A 24 21.64 14.05 -1.36
N TYR A 25 21.03 12.99 -1.90
CA TYR A 25 21.55 11.63 -1.79
C TYR A 25 22.64 11.39 -2.83
N SER A 26 23.69 10.66 -2.44
CA SER A 26 24.68 10.20 -3.42
C SER A 26 24.04 9.26 -4.45
N GLU A 27 24.59 9.19 -5.66
CA GLU A 27 24.11 8.27 -6.70
C GLU A 27 24.02 6.81 -6.20
N LYS A 28 24.95 6.41 -5.32
CA LYS A 28 24.94 5.07 -4.72
C LYS A 28 23.74 4.86 -3.82
N GLU A 29 23.36 5.85 -3.01
CA GLU A 29 22.18 5.80 -2.15
C GLU A 29 20.90 5.83 -2.99
N GLN A 30 20.81 6.72 -3.97
CA GLN A 30 19.69 6.80 -4.89
C GLN A 30 19.42 5.46 -5.57
N ASN A 31 20.45 4.84 -6.15
CA ASN A 31 20.33 3.52 -6.77
C ASN A 31 19.91 2.42 -5.78
N ALA A 32 20.44 2.44 -4.56
CA ALA A 32 20.06 1.48 -3.52
C ALA A 32 18.59 1.66 -3.07
N ILE A 33 18.12 2.90 -2.97
CA ILE A 33 16.73 3.22 -2.63
C ILE A 33 15.80 2.74 -3.76
N LEU A 34 16.12 3.05 -5.01
CA LEU A 34 15.33 2.63 -6.18
C LEU A 34 15.22 1.10 -6.26
N LEU A 35 16.34 0.38 -6.17
CA LEU A 35 16.35 -1.07 -6.24
C LEU A 35 15.51 -1.71 -5.11
N ARG A 36 15.61 -1.17 -3.89
CA ARG A 36 14.80 -1.63 -2.76
C ARG A 36 13.32 -1.34 -2.99
N TRP A 37 13.00 -0.16 -3.51
CA TRP A 37 11.62 0.23 -3.79
C TRP A 37 10.98 -0.64 -4.88
N GLU A 38 11.72 -0.97 -5.94
CA GLU A 38 11.26 -1.93 -6.95
C GLU A 38 10.94 -3.29 -6.37
N THR A 39 11.82 -3.79 -5.48
CA THR A 39 11.58 -5.06 -4.78
C THR A 39 10.28 -5.02 -3.96
N ILE A 40 10.06 -3.93 -3.22
CA ILE A 40 8.83 -3.75 -2.42
C ILE A 40 7.60 -3.65 -3.33
N ARG A 41 7.66 -2.84 -4.39
CA ARG A 41 6.54 -2.69 -5.34
C ARG A 41 6.18 -4.00 -6.02
N GLY A 42 7.16 -4.85 -6.29
CA GLY A 42 6.92 -6.21 -6.81
C GLY A 42 6.02 -7.06 -5.91
N THR A 43 5.92 -6.75 -4.61
CA THR A 43 5.05 -7.46 -3.66
C THR A 43 3.62 -6.91 -3.57
N ILE A 44 3.35 -5.74 -4.17
CA ILE A 44 2.04 -5.09 -4.08
C ILE A 44 0.92 -5.95 -4.70
N PRO A 45 1.08 -6.55 -5.89
CA PRO A 45 0.04 -7.40 -6.47
C PRO A 45 -0.36 -8.56 -5.54
N ASP A 46 0.61 -9.22 -4.90
CA ASP A 46 0.33 -10.30 -3.94
C ASP A 46 -0.42 -9.80 -2.71
N ARG A 47 -0.12 -8.58 -2.25
CA ARG A 47 -0.84 -7.94 -1.13
C ARG A 47 -2.28 -7.63 -1.52
N ILE A 48 -2.51 -7.11 -2.73
CA ILE A 48 -3.84 -6.81 -3.27
C ILE A 48 -4.67 -8.09 -3.35
N ALA A 49 -4.13 -9.17 -3.94
CA ALA A 49 -4.84 -10.45 -4.06
C ALA A 49 -5.26 -11.02 -2.69
N LYS A 50 -4.44 -10.85 -1.65
CA LYS A 50 -4.79 -11.24 -0.28
C LYS A 50 -5.96 -10.41 0.29
N LEU A 51 -5.99 -9.11 0.03
CA LEU A 51 -7.08 -8.22 0.48
C LEU A 51 -8.38 -8.50 -0.28
N GLU A 52 -8.29 -8.74 -1.60
CA GLU A 52 -9.45 -9.14 -2.43
C GLU A 52 -10.08 -10.44 -1.91
N LYS A 53 -9.26 -11.42 -1.50
CA LYS A 53 -9.77 -12.64 -0.87
C LYS A 53 -10.58 -12.34 0.41
N ILE A 54 -10.06 -11.46 1.28
CA ILE A 54 -10.75 -11.05 2.51
C ILE A 54 -12.04 -10.29 2.19
N ILE A 55 -12.05 -9.43 1.16
CA ILE A 55 -13.25 -8.74 0.70
C ILE A 55 -14.31 -9.76 0.27
N ASN A 56 -13.94 -10.75 -0.54
CA ASN A 56 -14.89 -11.78 -1.00
C ASN A 56 -15.50 -12.56 0.17
N GLU A 57 -14.68 -12.98 1.15
CA GLU A 57 -15.16 -13.66 2.36
C GLU A 57 -16.16 -12.79 3.15
N LYS A 58 -15.92 -11.48 3.27
CA LYS A 58 -16.82 -10.55 3.95
C LYS A 58 -18.09 -10.25 3.14
N GLN A 59 -18.00 -10.23 1.81
CA GLN A 59 -19.15 -10.06 0.94
C GLN A 59 -20.08 -11.29 1.02
N ASP A 60 -19.51 -12.49 1.09
CA ASP A 60 -20.27 -13.72 1.32
C ASP A 60 -20.95 -13.72 2.70
N GLU A 61 -20.27 -13.24 3.76
CA GLU A 61 -20.85 -13.05 5.09
C GLU A 61 -22.01 -12.05 5.05
N LEU A 62 -21.80 -10.88 4.44
CA LEU A 62 -22.81 -9.83 4.29
C LEU A 62 -24.04 -10.32 3.52
N GLY A 63 -23.85 -11.15 2.49
CA GLY A 63 -24.96 -11.71 1.70
C GLY A 63 -25.88 -12.64 2.49
N ASN A 64 -25.42 -13.18 3.62
CA ASN A 64 -26.19 -14.06 4.51
C ASN A 64 -26.60 -13.37 5.83
N GLU A 65 -26.21 -12.12 6.04
CA GLU A 65 -26.44 -11.39 7.28
C GLU A 65 -27.85 -10.75 7.30
N ASN A 66 -28.55 -10.88 8.44
CA ASN A 66 -29.88 -10.31 8.65
C ASN A 66 -29.88 -9.22 9.73
N ASP A 67 -28.83 -9.14 10.53
CA ASP A 67 -28.63 -8.06 11.48
C ASP A 67 -28.14 -6.80 10.74
N PHE A 68 -28.91 -5.72 10.89
CA PHE A 68 -28.62 -4.45 10.21
C PHE A 68 -27.31 -3.83 10.70
N GLU A 69 -27.04 -3.87 12.01
CA GLU A 69 -25.83 -3.29 12.59
C GLU A 69 -24.59 -4.05 12.10
N ARG A 70 -24.66 -5.39 12.09
CA ARG A 70 -23.59 -6.23 11.55
C ARG A 70 -23.38 -6.00 10.05
N SER A 71 -24.46 -5.84 9.29
CA SER A 71 -24.40 -5.51 7.87
C SER A 71 -23.69 -4.17 7.61
N CYS A 72 -23.95 -3.14 8.43
CA CYS A 72 -23.25 -1.87 8.35
C CYS A 72 -21.76 -2.00 8.69
N GLN A 73 -21.41 -2.79 9.71
CA GLN A 73 -20.01 -3.06 10.06
C GLN A 73 -19.26 -3.76 8.91
N LEU A 74 -19.83 -4.81 8.35
CA LEU A 74 -19.25 -5.54 7.22
C LEU A 74 -19.04 -4.64 6.00
N ASN A 75 -20.01 -3.80 5.68
CA ASN A 75 -19.87 -2.82 4.59
C ASN A 75 -18.72 -1.82 4.86
N ALA A 76 -18.59 -1.33 6.09
CA ALA A 76 -17.51 -0.43 6.45
C ALA A 76 -16.13 -1.10 6.35
N GLU A 77 -16.02 -2.36 6.79
CA GLU A 77 -14.81 -3.17 6.67
C GLU A 77 -14.42 -3.43 5.21
N ILE A 78 -15.40 -3.78 4.36
CA ILE A 78 -15.18 -3.97 2.92
C ILE A 78 -14.70 -2.67 2.26
N ALA A 79 -15.35 -1.54 2.57
CA ALA A 79 -14.98 -0.24 2.05
C ALA A 79 -13.55 0.16 2.46
N GLU A 80 -13.14 -0.12 3.70
CA GLU A 80 -11.78 0.15 4.15
C GLU A 80 -10.75 -0.72 3.41
N LEU A 81 -11.02 -2.01 3.22
CA LEU A 81 -10.14 -2.90 2.45
C LEU A 81 -10.01 -2.44 0.99
N ALA A 82 -11.12 -2.03 0.37
CA ALA A 82 -11.12 -1.49 -0.99
C ALA A 82 -10.31 -0.17 -1.09
N SER A 83 -10.41 0.69 -0.07
CA SER A 83 -9.60 1.90 0.05
C SER A 83 -8.10 1.58 0.14
N ILE A 84 -7.72 0.55 0.91
CA ILE A 84 -6.32 0.08 0.99
C ILE A 84 -5.84 -0.42 -0.38
N ILE A 85 -6.65 -1.23 -1.08
CA ILE A 85 -6.33 -1.72 -2.43
C ILE A 85 -6.10 -0.55 -3.41
N ASN A 86 -6.96 0.47 -3.36
CA ASN A 86 -6.80 1.65 -4.21
C ASN A 86 -5.46 2.35 -3.96
N ASP A 87 -5.09 2.56 -2.70
CA ASP A 87 -3.81 3.20 -2.36
C ASP A 87 -2.60 2.35 -2.77
N LEU A 88 -2.69 1.03 -2.62
CA LEU A 88 -1.69 0.10 -3.12
C LEU A 88 -1.52 0.23 -4.64
N TRP A 89 -2.61 0.33 -5.41
CA TRP A 89 -2.56 0.57 -6.85
C TRP A 89 -1.97 1.94 -7.22
N ILE A 90 -2.18 2.97 -6.41
CA ILE A 90 -1.51 4.26 -6.59
C ILE A 90 0.00 4.07 -6.47
N TRP A 91 0.48 3.41 -5.41
CA TRP A 91 1.91 3.15 -5.19
C TRP A 91 2.54 2.25 -6.25
N TYR A 92 1.82 1.22 -6.70
CA TYR A 92 2.29 0.32 -7.75
C TYR A 92 2.45 1.05 -9.09
N ARG A 93 1.49 1.92 -9.45
CA ARG A 93 1.47 2.64 -10.74
C ARG A 93 2.31 3.90 -10.76
N MET A 94 2.85 4.37 -9.63
CA MET A 94 3.80 5.48 -9.56
C MET A 94 5.11 5.08 -10.24
N ASN A 95 5.12 5.02 -11.57
CA ASN A 95 6.14 4.31 -12.31
C ASN A 95 7.38 5.15 -12.63
N GLN A 96 7.45 6.45 -12.30
CA GLN A 96 8.55 7.28 -12.85
C GLN A 96 9.17 8.37 -11.97
N THR A 97 8.69 8.68 -10.77
CA THR A 97 9.39 9.69 -9.96
C THR A 97 9.15 9.41 -8.48
N VAL A 98 10.08 8.66 -7.86
CA VAL A 98 10.28 8.78 -6.41
C VAL A 98 10.51 10.26 -6.05
N SER A 99 11.09 11.04 -6.97
CA SER A 99 11.20 12.51 -6.86
C SER A 99 9.87 13.28 -6.82
N GLY A 100 8.75 12.77 -7.35
CA GLY A 100 7.54 13.58 -7.58
C GLY A 100 6.69 13.83 -6.33
N ARG A 101 6.81 12.97 -5.30
CA ARG A 101 6.15 13.16 -4.00
C ARG A 101 7.12 13.39 -2.84
N MET A 102 8.43 13.31 -3.04
CA MET A 102 9.40 13.66 -2.00
C MET A 102 9.44 15.17 -1.72
N HIS A 103 8.97 15.99 -2.66
CA HIS A 103 8.91 17.45 -2.53
C HIS A 103 7.67 17.97 -1.77
N GLN A 104 6.78 17.09 -1.26
CA GLN A 104 5.57 17.51 -0.52
C GLN A 104 5.51 16.98 0.91
#